data_AF-A0A7S2PV36-F1
#
_entry.id   AF-A0A7S2PV36-F1
#
_cell.length_a   1.000
_cell.length_b   1.000
_cell.length_c   1.000
_cell.angle_alpha   90.00
_cell.angle_beta   90.00
_cell.angle_gamma   90.00
#
_symmetry.space_group_name_H-M   'P 1'
#
loop_
_entity.id
_entity.type
_entity.pdbx_description
1 polymer ?
#
loop_
_entity_poly.entity_id
_entity_poly.type
_entity_poly.pdbx_seq_one_letter_code
_entity_poly.pdbx_strand_id
1 'polypeptide(L)'
;MTYLEEVLDMNETEVRTILSTMPGLKYVRSNKMFERKVTYFNAELQNVTSATKAILMGRPSLLQCSIKQGWEPRMQQIRAVGTDDLQQVIALFLMSDNEFQAWTLKKKYTETIDFLRTSTPTPSSVQFSEDDLDS
;
A
#
# COMPACT_ATOMS: atom_id res chain seq x y z
N MET A 1 -14.83 -27.94 -4.09
CA MET A 1 -13.61 -27.16 -3.86
C MET A 1 -14.00 -25.70 -3.81
N THR A 2 -13.52 -24.98 -2.81
CA THR A 2 -13.83 -23.55 -2.65
C THR A 2 -12.82 -22.72 -3.45
N TYR A 3 -13.24 -21.58 -4.00
CA TYR A 3 -12.37 -20.65 -4.74
C TYR A 3 -11.07 -20.29 -3.99
N LEU A 4 -11.09 -20.32 -2.64
CA LEU A 4 -9.93 -20.13 -1.78
C LEU A 4 -8.84 -21.19 -1.99
N GLU A 5 -9.23 -22.45 -2.16
CA GLU A 5 -8.30 -23.58 -2.36
C GLU A 5 -7.71 -23.52 -3.78
N GLU A 6 -8.57 -23.32 -4.78
CA GLU A 6 -8.18 -23.39 -6.20
C GLU A 6 -7.41 -22.16 -6.69
N VAL A 7 -7.78 -20.95 -6.22
CA VAL A 7 -7.23 -19.69 -6.77
C VAL A 7 -6.18 -19.05 -5.87
N LEU A 8 -6.28 -19.25 -4.56
CA LEU A 8 -5.32 -18.68 -3.60
C LEU A 8 -4.33 -19.70 -3.04
N ASP A 9 -4.39 -20.96 -3.48
CA ASP A 9 -3.54 -22.05 -2.98
C ASP A 9 -3.55 -22.10 -1.44
N MET A 10 -4.77 -22.02 -0.89
CA MET A 10 -4.99 -22.10 0.56
C MET A 10 -5.20 -23.55 0.98
N ASN A 11 -4.52 -23.95 2.05
CA ASN A 11 -4.77 -25.23 2.69
C ASN A 11 -6.03 -25.18 3.57
N GLU A 12 -6.51 -26.35 4.00
CA GLU A 12 -7.74 -26.47 4.79
C GLU A 12 -7.73 -25.63 6.08
N THR A 13 -6.58 -25.48 6.73
CA THR A 13 -6.42 -24.68 7.96
C THR A 13 -6.55 -23.19 7.67
N GLU A 14 -5.97 -22.72 6.57
CA GLU A 14 -6.07 -21.33 6.12
C GLU A 14 -7.50 -20.99 5.72
N VAL A 15 -8.15 -21.89 4.97
CA VAL A 15 -9.58 -21.77 4.60
C VAL A 15 -10.44 -21.68 5.85
N ARG A 16 -10.24 -22.57 6.84
CA ARG A 16 -10.97 -22.51 8.12
C ARG A 16 -10.76 -21.19 8.85
N THR A 17 -9.55 -20.66 8.83
CA THR A 17 -9.23 -19.37 9.47
C THR A 17 -10.01 -18.22 8.83
N ILE A 18 -9.95 -18.09 7.51
CA ILE A 18 -10.69 -17.08 6.74
C ILE A 18 -12.21 -17.21 6.97
N LEU A 19 -12.75 -18.42 6.90
CA LEU A 19 -14.19 -18.67 7.09
C LEU A 19 -14.65 -18.41 8.53
N SER A 20 -13.76 -18.51 9.52
CA SER A 20 -14.07 -18.19 10.91
C SER A 20 -14.13 -16.68 11.13
N THR A 21 -13.24 -15.92 10.49
CA THR A 21 -13.29 -14.45 10.51
C THR A 21 -14.40 -13.89 9.62
N MET A 22 -14.76 -14.60 8.56
CA MET A 22 -15.74 -14.19 7.56
C MET A 22 -16.71 -15.31 7.19
N PRO A 23 -17.65 -15.65 8.09
CA PRO A 23 -18.61 -16.72 7.83
C PRO A 23 -19.50 -16.45 6.61
N GLY A 24 -19.67 -15.17 6.25
CA GLY A 24 -20.41 -14.73 5.07
C GLY A 24 -19.87 -15.27 3.74
N LEU A 25 -18.59 -15.67 3.67
CA LEU A 25 -17.99 -16.25 2.46
C LEU A 25 -18.58 -17.62 2.09
N LYS A 26 -19.29 -18.28 3.01
CA LYS A 26 -20.02 -19.52 2.73
C LYS A 26 -21.20 -19.33 1.76
N TYR A 27 -21.65 -18.08 1.57
CA TYR A 27 -22.78 -17.78 0.68
C TYR A 27 -22.32 -17.40 -0.73
N VAL A 28 -23.00 -17.94 -1.74
CA VAL A 28 -22.66 -17.77 -3.18
C VAL A 28 -22.51 -16.30 -3.60
N ARG A 29 -23.37 -15.40 -3.10
CA ARG A 29 -23.30 -13.96 -3.43
C ARG A 29 -22.04 -13.30 -2.87
N SER A 30 -21.63 -13.66 -1.66
CA SER A 30 -20.40 -13.19 -1.05
C SER A 30 -19.17 -13.72 -1.79
N ASN A 31 -19.27 -14.91 -2.37
CA ASN A 31 -18.20 -15.52 -3.15
C ASN A 31 -17.87 -14.67 -4.40
N LYS A 32 -18.86 -14.25 -5.19
CA LYS A 32 -18.62 -13.36 -6.36
C LYS A 32 -17.98 -12.02 -5.99
N MET A 33 -18.35 -11.45 -4.84
CA MET A 33 -17.74 -10.20 -4.37
C MET A 33 -16.30 -10.41 -3.89
N PHE A 34 -16.03 -11.57 -3.29
CA PHE A 34 -14.70 -12.00 -2.88
C PHE A 34 -13.80 -12.26 -4.08
N GLU A 35 -14.28 -12.95 -5.11
CA GLU A 35 -13.56 -13.19 -6.36
C GLU A 35 -13.09 -11.89 -7.00
N ARG A 36 -13.98 -10.89 -7.13
CA ARG A 36 -13.62 -9.56 -7.66
C ARG A 36 -12.51 -8.87 -6.88
N LYS A 37 -12.51 -9.05 -5.55
CA LYS A 37 -11.51 -8.51 -4.64
C LYS A 37 -10.15 -9.21 -4.81
N VAL A 38 -10.16 -10.53 -4.89
CA VAL A 38 -8.95 -11.31 -5.17
C VAL A 38 -8.38 -10.97 -6.54
N THR A 39 -9.23 -10.88 -7.57
CA THR A 39 -8.81 -10.48 -8.92
C THR A 39 -8.17 -9.10 -8.92
N TYR A 40 -8.74 -8.13 -8.19
CA TYR A 40 -8.14 -6.81 -8.04
C TYR A 40 -6.74 -6.90 -7.42
N PHE A 41 -6.59 -7.55 -6.26
CA PHE A 41 -5.27 -7.66 -5.64
C PHE A 41 -4.26 -8.40 -6.50
N ASN A 42 -4.65 -9.49 -7.15
CA ASN A 42 -3.77 -10.19 -8.07
C ASN A 42 -3.30 -9.28 -9.20
N ALA A 43 -4.18 -8.48 -9.81
CA ALA A 43 -3.78 -7.54 -10.85
C ALA A 43 -2.79 -6.47 -10.34
N GLU A 44 -3.04 -5.94 -9.14
CA GLU A 44 -2.18 -4.93 -8.51
C GLU A 44 -0.82 -5.48 -8.05
N LEU A 45 -0.78 -6.75 -7.64
CA LEU A 45 0.38 -7.42 -7.07
C LEU A 45 1.10 -8.29 -8.11
N GLN A 46 1.06 -7.89 -9.39
CA GLN A 46 1.78 -8.53 -10.50
C GLN A 46 1.45 -10.03 -10.66
N ASN A 47 0.20 -10.41 -10.37
CA ASN A 47 -0.33 -11.78 -10.37
C ASN A 47 0.39 -12.74 -9.42
N VAL A 48 1.01 -12.23 -8.35
CA VAL A 48 1.63 -13.05 -7.32
C VAL A 48 0.58 -13.48 -6.29
N THR A 49 0.01 -14.67 -6.49
CA THR A 49 -1.04 -15.24 -5.62
C THR A 49 -0.65 -15.27 -4.14
N SER A 50 0.61 -15.58 -3.82
CA SER A 50 1.11 -15.63 -2.44
C SER A 50 1.08 -14.26 -1.75
N ALA A 51 1.24 -13.16 -2.50
CA ALA A 51 1.13 -11.80 -1.96
C ALA A 51 -0.32 -11.46 -1.61
N THR A 52 -1.26 -11.78 -2.50
CA THR A 52 -2.70 -11.62 -2.23
C THR A 52 -3.10 -12.45 -1.02
N LYS A 53 -2.68 -13.72 -0.95
CA LYS A 53 -2.89 -14.60 0.20
C LYS A 53 -2.34 -13.98 1.48
N ALA A 54 -1.12 -13.42 1.47
CA ALA A 54 -0.51 -12.78 2.63
C ALA A 54 -1.34 -11.58 3.15
N ILE A 55 -1.83 -10.72 2.26
CA ILE A 55 -2.68 -9.59 2.64
C ILE A 55 -4.00 -10.06 3.25
N LEU A 56 -4.65 -11.04 2.61
CA LEU A 56 -5.95 -11.54 3.06
C LEU A 56 -5.86 -12.29 4.39
N MET A 57 -4.80 -13.04 4.62
CA MET A 57 -4.56 -13.74 5.88
C MET A 57 -4.10 -12.79 7.00
N GLY A 58 -3.24 -11.81 6.67
CA GLY A 58 -2.72 -10.86 7.64
C GLY A 58 -3.74 -9.84 8.12
N ARG A 59 -4.69 -9.46 7.26
CA ARG A 59 -5.77 -8.54 7.62
C ARG A 59 -7.09 -8.91 6.92
N PRO A 60 -7.78 -9.97 7.38
CA PRO A 60 -9.00 -10.45 6.73
C PRO A 60 -10.08 -9.38 6.65
N SER A 61 -10.17 -8.47 7.63
CA SER A 61 -11.13 -7.36 7.66
C SER A 61 -11.09 -6.46 6.41
N LEU A 62 -9.98 -6.43 5.65
CA LEU A 62 -9.92 -5.74 4.36
C LEU A 62 -11.00 -6.24 3.39
N LEU A 63 -11.37 -7.51 3.46
CA LEU A 63 -12.42 -8.11 2.63
C LEU A 63 -13.83 -7.60 2.98
N GLN A 64 -14.02 -6.86 4.07
CA GLN A 64 -15.26 -6.12 4.34
C GLN A 64 -15.25 -4.74 3.66
N CYS A 65 -14.08 -4.13 3.47
CA CYS A 65 -13.96 -2.82 2.83
C CYS A 65 -14.31 -2.89 1.34
N SER A 66 -14.93 -1.84 0.80
CA SER A 66 -15.15 -1.76 -0.65
C SER A 66 -13.82 -1.47 -1.38
N ILE A 67 -13.65 -2.02 -2.58
CA ILE A 67 -12.46 -1.75 -3.40
C ILE A 67 -12.35 -0.23 -3.65
N LYS A 68 -13.45 0.39 -4.10
CA LYS A 68 -13.47 1.81 -4.49
C LYS A 68 -13.21 2.78 -3.34
N GLN A 69 -13.70 2.49 -2.13
CA GLN A 69 -13.59 3.43 -1.00
C GLN A 69 -12.44 3.09 -0.06
N GLY A 70 -12.02 1.82 0.00
CA GLY A 70 -10.96 1.37 0.92
C GLY A 70 -9.64 1.13 0.22
N TRP A 71 -9.64 0.27 -0.80
CA TRP A 71 -8.39 -0.27 -1.35
C TRP A 71 -7.77 0.65 -2.40
N GLU A 72 -8.59 1.14 -3.33
CA GLU A 72 -8.14 1.97 -4.44
C GLU A 72 -7.48 3.28 -3.98
N PRO A 73 -8.02 4.04 -3.00
CA PRO A 73 -7.34 5.24 -2.53
C PRO A 73 -5.97 4.95 -1.91
N ARG A 74 -5.85 3.83 -1.19
CA ARG A 74 -4.57 3.37 -0.61
C ARG A 74 -3.59 2.99 -1.72
N MET A 75 -4.04 2.22 -2.72
CA MET A 75 -3.21 1.83 -3.86
C MET A 75 -2.73 3.03 -4.69
N GLN A 76 -3.60 4.02 -4.92
CA GLN A 76 -3.24 5.25 -5.62
C GLN A 76 -2.12 6.02 -4.91
N GLN A 77 -2.15 6.09 -3.57
CA GLN A 77 -1.07 6.71 -2.80
C GLN A 77 0.24 5.93 -2.91
N ILE A 78 0.18 4.60 -2.87
CA ILE A 78 1.36 3.73 -3.05
C ILE A 78 1.99 3.95 -4.42
N ARG A 79 1.17 3.97 -5.48
CA ARG A 79 1.61 4.25 -6.86
C ARG A 79 2.19 5.64 -7.02
N ALA A 80 1.59 6.66 -6.39
CA ALA A 80 2.06 8.03 -6.48
C ALA A 80 3.47 8.22 -5.88
N VAL A 81 3.84 7.40 -4.90
CA VAL A 81 5.19 7.37 -4.30
C VAL A 81 6.18 6.57 -5.16
N GLY A 82 5.72 5.88 -6.22
CA GLY A 82 6.58 5.13 -7.14
C GLY A 82 7.20 3.88 -6.52
N THR A 83 6.51 3.24 -5.58
CA THR A 83 6.99 2.00 -4.96
C THR A 83 6.52 0.79 -5.75
N ASP A 84 7.46 0.09 -6.41
CA ASP A 84 7.22 -1.17 -7.11
C ASP A 84 7.64 -2.41 -6.31
N ASP A 85 8.18 -2.23 -5.10
CA ASP A 85 8.56 -3.33 -4.22
C ASP A 85 7.31 -4.01 -3.62
N LEU A 86 7.06 -5.23 -4.08
CA LEU A 86 5.93 -6.05 -3.66
C LEU A 86 5.85 -6.23 -2.13
N GLN A 87 6.99 -6.42 -1.45
CA GLN A 87 7.00 -6.60 0.00
C GLN A 87 6.57 -5.33 0.73
N GLN A 88 7.03 -4.18 0.25
CA GLN A 88 6.57 -2.89 0.75
C GLN A 88 5.07 -2.68 0.49
N VAL A 89 4.54 -3.02 -0.69
CA VAL A 89 3.09 -2.92 -0.97
C VAL A 89 2.29 -3.78 0.01
N ILE A 90 2.69 -5.03 0.24
CA ILE A 90 2.03 -5.93 1.22
C ILE A 90 2.05 -5.28 2.61
N ALA A 91 3.21 -4.83 3.07
CA ALA A 91 3.35 -4.20 4.38
C ALA A 91 2.44 -2.97 4.53
N LEU A 92 2.38 -2.12 3.49
CA LEU A 92 1.54 -0.93 3.47
C LEU A 92 0.05 -1.27 3.52
N PHE A 93 -0.41 -2.41 3.00
CA PHE A 93 -1.80 -2.85 3.15
C PHE A 93 -2.11 -3.42 4.53
N LEU A 94 -1.12 -4.04 5.18
CA LEU A 94 -1.27 -4.61 6.51
C LEU A 94 -1.27 -3.55 7.63
N MET A 95 -0.66 -2.39 7.41
CA MET A 95 -0.70 -1.25 8.34
C MET A 95 -2.13 -0.74 8.59
N SER A 96 -2.40 -0.28 9.80
CA SER A 96 -3.62 0.49 10.11
C SER A 96 -3.73 1.75 9.25
N ASP A 97 -4.91 2.38 9.23
CA ASP A 97 -5.09 3.62 8.47
C ASP A 97 -4.21 4.75 9.01
N ASN A 98 -4.05 4.84 10.33
CA ASN A 98 -3.21 5.86 10.96
C ASN A 98 -1.72 5.68 10.61
N GLU A 99 -1.21 4.45 10.66
CA GLU A 99 0.16 4.14 10.28
C GLU A 99 0.41 4.43 8.81
N PHE A 100 -0.54 4.07 7.94
CA PHE A 100 -0.45 4.36 6.51
C PHE A 100 -0.43 5.86 6.22
N GLN A 101 -1.30 6.65 6.88
CA GLN A 101 -1.28 8.11 6.73
C GLN A 101 0.04 8.73 7.23
N ALA A 102 0.57 8.25 8.36
CA ALA A 102 1.86 8.70 8.86
C ALA A 102 3.00 8.38 7.89
N TRP A 103 2.99 7.19 7.28
CA TRP A 103 3.95 6.81 6.24
C TRP A 103 3.86 7.71 5.00
N THR A 104 2.65 7.93 4.48
CA THR A 104 2.42 8.80 3.31
C THR A 104 2.90 10.22 3.57
N LEU A 105 2.61 10.77 4.77
CA LEU A 105 3.04 12.10 5.16
C LEU A 105 4.57 12.21 5.22
N LYS A 106 5.25 11.23 5.83
CA LYS A 106 6.71 11.18 5.92
C LYS A 106 7.37 11.16 4.53
N LYS A 107 6.81 10.39 3.59
CA LYS A 107 7.30 10.33 2.20
C LYS A 107 7.21 11.68 1.50
N LYS A 108 6.06 12.34 1.54
CA LYS A 108 5.84 13.68 0.97
C LYS A 108 6.79 14.75 1.55
N TYR A 109 7.04 14.71 2.86
CA TYR A 109 8.00 15.63 3.48
C TYR A 109 9.43 15.38 3.01
N THR A 110 9.82 14.10 2.86
CA THR A 110 11.16 13.74 2.38
C THR A 110 11.37 14.26 0.97
N GLU A 111 10.41 14.04 0.07
CA GLU A 111 10.43 14.57 -1.30
C GLU A 111 10.53 16.11 -1.33
N THR A 112 9.78 16.80 -0.48
CA THR A 112 9.86 18.27 -0.36
C THR A 112 11.23 18.73 0.12
N ILE A 113 11.80 18.09 1.14
CA ILE A 113 13.13 18.45 1.67
C ILE A 113 14.21 18.19 0.62
N ASP A 114 14.15 17.06 -0.06
CA ASP A 114 15.12 16.72 -1.10
C ASP A 114 15.03 17.70 -2.27
N PHE A 115 13.81 18.07 -2.70
CA PHE A 115 13.59 19.12 -3.68
C PHE A 115 14.23 20.46 -3.27
N LEU A 116 14.05 20.90 -2.02
CA LEU A 116 14.64 22.15 -1.52
C LEU A 116 16.18 22.09 -1.49
N ARG A 117 16.76 20.94 -1.15
CA ARG A 117 18.22 20.73 -1.17
C ARG A 117 18.79 20.75 -2.57
N THR A 118 18.10 20.16 -3.55
CA THR A 118 18.56 20.12 -4.94
C THR A 118 18.28 21.43 -5.69
N SER A 119 17.33 22.23 -5.22
CA SER A 119 16.91 23.48 -5.87
C SER A 119 17.57 24.73 -5.30
N THR A 120 18.36 24.61 -4.21
CA THR A 120 19.20 25.70 -3.73
C THR A 120 20.48 25.74 -4.55
N PRO A 121 20.76 26.82 -5.30
CA PRO A 121 22.07 27.00 -5.91
C PRO A 121 23.12 27.01 -4.79
N THR A 122 24.23 26.31 -4.98
CA THR A 122 25.44 26.50 -4.16
C THR A 122 25.62 28.00 -3.98
N PRO A 123 25.73 28.53 -2.74
CA PRO A 123 26.07 29.93 -2.57
C PRO A 123 27.48 30.10 -3.15
N SER A 124 27.55 30.59 -4.39
CA SER A 124 28.76 31.20 -4.93
C SER A 124 29.25 32.13 -3.83
N SER A 125 30.46 31.89 -3.32
CA SER A 125 31.04 32.64 -2.23
C SER A 125 30.81 34.12 -2.47
N VAL A 126 29.89 34.71 -1.71
CA VAL A 126 29.74 36.16 -1.64
C VAL A 126 31.01 36.61 -0.95
N GLN A 127 32.02 36.97 -1.75
CA GLN A 127 33.14 37.73 -1.25
C GLN A 127 32.56 39.08 -0.82
N PHE A 128 32.36 39.24 0.48
CA PHE A 128 32.22 40.57 1.06
C PHE A 128 33.58 41.25 0.85
N SER A 129 33.66 42.17 -0.11
CA SER A 129 34.76 43.10 -0.18
C SER A 129 34.66 44.04 1.03
N GLU A 130 35.70 44.07 1.86
CA GLU A 130 35.89 44.96 3.01
C GLU A 130 36.16 46.43 2.60
N ASP A 131 35.56 46.94 1.52
CA ASP A 131 35.85 48.29 1.00
C ASP A 131 34.69 49.30 1.20
N ASP A 132 33.55 48.90 1.77
CA ASP A 132 32.39 49.80 1.98
C ASP A 132 32.32 50.43 3.38
N LEU A 133 33.45 50.49 4.11
CA LEU A 133 33.56 51.21 5.38
C LEU A 133 34.70 52.23 5.33
N ASP A 134 34.61 53.21 4.43
CA ASP A 134 35.05 54.59 4.71
C ASP A 134 34.67 55.53 3.57
N SER A 135 33.69 56.42 3.83
CA SER A 135 33.69 57.88 3.56
C SER A 135 32.30 58.49 3.67
#